data_AF-A0A3C1Q793-F1
#
_entry.id   AF-A0A3C1Q793-F1
#
_cell.length_a   1.000
_cell.length_b   1.000
_cell.length_c   1.000
_cell.angle_alpha   90.00
_cell.angle_beta   90.00
_cell.angle_gamma   90.00
#
_symmetry.space_group_name_H-M   'P 1'
#
loop_
_entity.id
_entity.type
_entity.pdbx_description
1 polymer ?
#
loop_
_entity_poly.entity_id
_entity_poly.type
_entity_poly.pdbx_seq_one_letter_code
_entity_poly.pdbx_strand_id
1 'polypeptide(L)'
;VEDTLTHCLRGQYFVSESRLASHLGDTILHHHDKWGGGNPGGLAGDEIPLHSRVIHLCDRLVIKIRRGDHVLGQRQEILEAIRSR
;
A
#
# COMPACT_ATOMS: atom_id res chain seq x y z
N VAL A 1 -19.16 3.93 1.36
CA VAL A 1 -17.69 3.89 1.24
C VAL A 1 -17.22 2.85 2.22
N GLU A 2 -16.49 1.84 1.77
CA GLU A 2 -15.94 0.82 2.66
C GLU A 2 -14.78 1.39 3.47
N ASP A 3 -14.68 1.01 4.74
CA ASP A 3 -13.55 1.35 5.61
C ASP A 3 -12.27 0.59 5.21
N THR A 4 -11.11 1.26 5.29
CA THR A 4 -9.81 0.74 4.82
C THR A 4 -9.44 -0.58 5.52
N LEU A 5 -9.63 -0.68 6.84
CA LEU A 5 -9.27 -1.87 7.60
C LEU A 5 -10.17 -3.04 7.22
N THR A 6 -11.47 -2.79 7.07
CA THR A 6 -12.45 -3.81 6.66
C THR A 6 -12.07 -4.45 5.31
N HIS A 7 -11.62 -3.62 4.37
CA HIS A 7 -11.14 -4.07 3.06
C HIS A 7 -9.88 -4.93 3.21
N CYS A 8 -8.88 -4.48 3.97
CA CYS A 8 -7.63 -5.22 4.15
C CYS A 8 -7.86 -6.59 4.81
N LEU A 9 -8.72 -6.66 5.83
CA LEU A 9 -9.07 -7.92 6.51
C LEU A 9 -9.73 -8.91 5.55
N ARG A 10 -10.64 -8.43 4.70
CA ARG A 10 -11.30 -9.26 3.70
C ARG A 10 -10.31 -9.75 2.63
N GLY A 11 -9.42 -8.87 2.20
CA GLY A 11 -8.34 -9.20 1.26
C GLY A 11 -7.41 -10.28 1.84
N GLN A 12 -6.98 -10.13 3.09
CA GLN A 12 -6.20 -11.14 3.80
C GLN A 12 -6.94 -12.47 3.83
N TYR A 13 -8.22 -12.48 4.23
CA TYR A 13 -9.02 -13.70 4.25
C TYR A 13 -9.03 -14.42 2.89
N PHE A 14 -9.35 -13.71 1.79
CA PHE A 14 -9.39 -14.32 0.47
C PHE A 14 -8.03 -14.82 -0.02
N VAL A 15 -6.95 -14.07 0.25
CA VAL A 15 -5.60 -14.47 -0.15
C VAL A 15 -5.10 -15.65 0.68
N SER A 16 -5.41 -15.70 1.97
CA SER A 16 -5.05 -16.82 2.87
C SER A 16 -5.70 -18.14 2.45
N GLU A 17 -6.89 -18.11 1.85
CA GLU A 17 -7.56 -19.29 1.31
C GLU A 17 -6.96 -19.79 -0.03
N SER A 18 -6.08 -19.00 -0.66
CA SER A 18 -5.45 -19.36 -1.93
C SER A 18 -4.28 -20.33 -1.74
N ARG A 19 -4.29 -21.44 -2.49
CA ARG A 19 -3.17 -22.40 -2.51
C ARG A 19 -1.84 -21.80 -2.96
N LEU A 20 -1.88 -20.77 -3.80
CA LEU A 20 -0.67 -20.16 -4.38
C LEU A 20 -0.19 -18.94 -3.59
N ALA A 21 -1.11 -18.24 -2.93
CA ALA A 21 -0.86 -16.90 -2.41
C ALA A 21 -1.07 -16.78 -0.89
N SER A 22 -1.38 -17.86 -0.17
CA SER A 22 -1.67 -17.82 1.27
C SER A 22 -0.60 -17.10 2.10
N HIS A 23 0.68 -17.26 1.74
CA HIS A 23 1.82 -16.59 2.38
C HIS A 23 1.82 -15.05 2.24
N LEU A 24 0.98 -14.48 1.39
CA LEU A 24 0.82 -13.04 1.20
C LEU A 24 -0.28 -12.44 2.08
N GLY A 25 -0.98 -13.24 2.90
CA GLY A 25 -2.07 -12.75 3.76
C GLY A 25 -1.69 -11.50 4.56
N ASP A 26 -0.58 -11.54 5.30
CA ASP A 26 -0.10 -10.40 6.09
C ASP A 26 0.35 -9.24 5.20
N THR A 27 0.89 -9.54 4.02
CA THR A 27 1.22 -8.49 3.04
C THR A 27 -0.02 -7.69 2.66
N ILE A 28 -1.15 -8.38 2.42
CA ILE A 28 -2.43 -7.77 2.07
C ILE A 28 -3.12 -7.15 3.28
N LEU A 29 -2.94 -7.65 4.49
CA LEU A 29 -3.49 -6.98 5.67
C LEU A 29 -2.88 -5.58 5.85
N HIS A 30 -1.57 -5.45 5.65
CA HIS A 30 -0.82 -4.25 6.03
C HIS A 30 -0.49 -3.30 4.86
N HIS A 31 -0.98 -3.55 3.64
CA HIS A 31 -0.60 -2.74 2.46
C HIS A 31 -1.08 -1.28 2.49
N HIS A 32 -1.96 -0.91 3.42
CA HIS A 32 -2.36 0.48 3.67
C HIS A 32 -1.74 1.10 4.93
N ASP A 33 -0.93 0.35 5.68
CA ASP A 33 -0.27 0.87 6.86
C ASP A 33 0.75 1.95 6.49
N LYS A 34 0.72 3.04 7.25
CA LYS A 34 1.60 4.19 7.11
C LYS A 34 2.89 3.93 7.86
N TRP A 35 4.02 4.28 7.24
CA TRP A 35 5.34 4.16 7.86
C TRP A 35 5.43 4.81 9.26
N GLY A 36 4.86 6.01 9.41
CA GLY A 36 4.89 6.78 10.66
C GLY A 36 4.01 6.23 11.79
N GLY A 37 3.33 5.09 11.60
CA GLY A 37 2.43 4.51 12.59
C GLY A 37 1.04 5.13 12.62
N GLY A 38 0.34 4.97 13.75
CA GLY A 38 -1.08 5.33 13.89
C GLY A 38 -2.01 4.40 13.11
N ASN A 39 -1.51 3.22 12.76
CA ASN A 39 -2.25 2.21 12.03
C ASN A 39 -3.15 1.40 12.98
N PRO A 40 -4.31 0.91 12.54
CA PRO A 40 -5.19 0.10 13.38
C PRO A 40 -4.50 -1.15 13.97
N GLY A 41 -3.56 -1.75 13.23
CA GLY A 41 -2.75 -2.90 13.67
C GLY A 41 -1.56 -2.54 14.58
N GLY A 42 -1.33 -1.26 14.86
CA GLY A 42 -0.26 -0.78 15.75
C GLY A 42 1.16 -0.81 15.15
N LEU A 43 1.37 -1.45 14.01
CA LEU A 43 2.69 -1.56 13.37
C LEU A 43 3.20 -0.19 12.88
N ALA A 44 4.52 0.02 12.96
CA ALA A 44 5.19 1.18 12.39
C ALA A 44 6.56 0.80 11.80
N GLY A 45 7.07 1.65 10.91
CA GLY A 45 8.41 1.52 10.34
C GLY A 45 8.70 0.13 9.76
N ASP A 46 9.76 -0.50 10.26
CA ASP A 46 10.23 -1.81 9.81
C ASP A 46 9.40 -2.99 10.33
N GLU A 47 8.51 -2.78 11.29
CA GLU A 47 7.57 -3.82 11.74
C GLU A 47 6.53 -4.11 10.66
N ILE A 48 6.30 -3.17 9.74
CA ILE A 48 5.41 -3.35 8.59
C ILE A 48 6.12 -4.27 7.57
N PRO A 49 5.46 -5.34 7.08
CA PRO A 49 6.05 -6.24 6.09
C PRO A 49 6.61 -5.48 4.89
N LEU A 50 7.80 -5.87 4.42
CA LEU A 50 8.48 -5.18 3.31
C LEU A 50 7.58 -5.08 2.07
N HIS A 51 6.91 -6.17 1.69
CA HIS A 51 6.02 -6.19 0.54
C HIS A 51 4.83 -5.23 0.70
N SER A 52 4.28 -5.10 1.91
CA SER A 52 3.21 -4.13 2.21
C SER A 52 3.69 -2.70 2.00
N ARG A 53 4.90 -2.37 2.45
CA ARG A 53 5.51 -1.04 2.27
C ARG A 53 5.72 -0.71 0.79
N VAL A 54 6.14 -1.69 -0.02
CA VAL A 54 6.29 -1.52 -1.47
C VAL A 54 4.94 -1.28 -2.13
N ILE A 55 3.94 -2.10 -1.83
CA ILE A 55 2.58 -1.95 -2.40
C ILE A 55 1.99 -0.59 -2.01
N HIS A 56 2.14 -0.18 -0.74
CA HIS A 56 1.68 1.12 -0.27
C HIS A 56 2.27 2.25 -1.11
N LEU A 57 3.59 2.26 -1.31
CA LEU A 57 4.27 3.28 -2.10
C LEU A 57 3.76 3.29 -3.55
N CYS A 58 3.59 2.11 -4.16
CA CYS A 58 3.06 1.97 -5.52
C CYS A 58 1.63 2.53 -5.64
N ASP A 59 0.76 2.24 -4.68
CA ASP A 59 -0.62 2.75 -4.64
C ASP A 59 -0.63 4.29 -4.51
N ARG A 60 0.20 4.85 -3.63
CA ARG A 60 0.34 6.31 -3.50
C ARG A 60 0.92 6.97 -4.75
N LEU A 61 1.79 6.27 -5.48
CA LEU A 61 2.38 6.76 -6.72
C LEU A 61 1.36 6.78 -7.86
N VAL A 62 0.61 5.69 -8.06
CA VAL A 62 -0.27 5.57 -9.25
C VAL A 62 -1.37 6.63 -9.26
N ILE A 63 -1.90 7.01 -8.09
CA ILE A 63 -2.91 8.06 -7.98
C ILE A 63 -2.37 9.46 -8.30
N LYS A 64 -1.05 9.65 -8.38
CA LYS A 64 -0.41 10.92 -8.76
C LYS A 64 -0.19 11.06 -10.26
N ILE A 65 -0.31 9.97 -11.01
CA ILE A 65 -0.11 9.99 -12.46
C ILE A 65 -1.31 10.67 -13.12
N ARG A 66 -1.06 11.77 -13.84
CA ARG A 66 -2.03 12.40 -14.73
C ARG A 66 -2.16 11.56 -15.99
N ARG A 67 -3.40 11.14 -16.28
CA ARG A 67 -3.75 10.43 -17.52
C ARG A 67 -3.68 11.40 -18.70
N GLY A 68 -3.14 10.95 -19.82
CA GLY A 68 -2.98 11.76 -21.05
C GLY A 68 -1.60 12.41 -21.19
N ASP A 69 -0.85 12.54 -20.10
CA ASP A 69 0.53 13.04 -20.10
C ASP A 69 1.54 11.88 -20.21
N HIS A 70 2.74 12.15 -20.72
CA HIS A 70 3.82 11.16 -20.75
C HIS A 70 4.29 10.82 -19.33
N VAL A 71 4.21 9.53 -18.96
CA VAL A 71 4.44 9.06 -17.57
C VAL A 71 5.82 9.45 -17.04
N LEU A 72 6.89 9.28 -17.83
CA LEU A 72 8.24 9.60 -17.36
C LEU A 72 8.49 11.11 -17.23
N GLY A 73 7.70 11.94 -17.94
CA GLY A 73 7.78 13.40 -17.81
C GLY A 73 7.27 13.92 -16.46
N GLN A 74 6.46 13.12 -15.77
CA GLN A 74 5.86 13.48 -14.47
C GLN A 74 6.74 13.06 -13.28
N ARG A 75 7.87 12.39 -13.52
CA ARG A 75 8.72 11.77 -12.48
C ARG A 75 9.10 12.75 -11.37
N GLN A 76 9.57 13.95 -11.72
CA GLN A 76 10.11 14.90 -10.74
C GLN A 76 9.02 15.38 -9.78
N GLU A 77 7.89 15.81 -10.32
CA GLU A 77 6.72 16.27 -9.54
C GLU A 77 6.17 15.16 -8.64
N ILE A 78 6.06 13.92 -9.17
CA ILE A 78 5.58 12.78 -8.38
C ILE A 78 6.55 12.47 -7.23
N LEU A 79 7.86 12.50 -7.47
CA LEU A 79 8.85 12.27 -6.42
C LEU A 79 8.81 13.35 -5.33
N GLU A 80 8.62 14.62 -5.70
CA GLU A 80 8.45 15.72 -4.75
C GLU A 80 7.19 15.55 -3.90
N ALA A 81 6.07 15.16 -4.53
CA ALA A 81 4.81 14.91 -3.84
C ALA A 81 4.86 13.70 -2.89
N ILE A 82 5.67 12.69 -3.19
CA ILE A 82 5.88 11.52 -2.32
C ILE A 82 6.79 11.87 -1.14
N ARG A 83 7.88 12.62 -1.37
CA ARG A 83 8.88 12.96 -0.33
C ARG A 83 8.38 13.96 0.71
N SER A 84 7.34 14.73 0.39
CA SER A 84 6.74 15.75 1.26
C SER A 84 5.70 15.21 2.24
N ARG A 85 5.59 13.89 2.38
CA ARG A 85 4.68 13.19 3.29
C ARG A 85 5.45 12.26 4.22
#